data_AF-A0A235IYW2-F1
#
_entry.id   AF-A0A235IYW2-F1
#
_cell.length_a   1.000
_cell.length_b   1.000
_cell.length_c   1.000
_cell.angle_alpha   90.00
_cell.angle_beta   90.00
_cell.angle_gamma   90.00
#
_symmetry.space_group_name_H-M   'P 1'
#
loop_
_entity.id
_entity.type
_entity.pdbx_description
1 polymer ?
#
loop_
_entity_poly.entity_id
_entity_poly.type
_entity_poly.pdbx_seq_one_letter_code
_entity_poly.pdbx_strand_id
1 'polypeptide(L)'
;MYDLEQKIDSINNRLTQFTSCIMQLQSNINNKPRRGKSYNSNYYYQGQSVKVQPIPEESLASRLGVTPESLRNERESQPAALFFAWCKRKDTSGIGWEFNEKTNLYHPVT
;
A
#
# COMPACT_ATOMS: atom_id res chain seq x y z
N MET A 1 -25.75 11.86 -32.91
CA MET A 1 -25.00 12.96 -32.29
C MET A 1 -25.36 13.14 -30.81
N TYR A 2 -26.64 13.18 -30.45
CA TYR A 2 -27.11 13.40 -29.06
C TYR A 2 -26.57 12.41 -27.99
N ASP A 3 -26.43 11.12 -28.32
CA ASP A 3 -25.93 10.10 -27.37
C ASP A 3 -24.44 10.27 -26.99
N LEU A 4 -23.63 10.81 -27.90
CA LEU A 4 -22.20 11.04 -27.63
C LEU A 4 -21.99 12.24 -26.70
N GLU A 5 -22.75 13.32 -26.92
CA GLU A 5 -22.74 14.50 -26.06
C GLU A 5 -23.20 14.14 -24.64
N GLN A 6 -24.27 13.35 -24.52
CA GLN A 6 -24.77 12.91 -23.22
C GLN A 6 -23.77 12.03 -22.45
N LYS A 7 -23.00 11.18 -23.16
CA LYS A 7 -21.92 10.39 -22.57
C LYS A 7 -20.75 11.26 -22.11
N ILE A 8 -20.38 12.28 -22.88
CA ILE A 8 -19.33 13.24 -22.51
C ILE A 8 -19.73 14.01 -21.25
N ASP A 9 -20.98 14.49 -21.17
CA ASP A 9 -21.48 15.18 -19.99
C ASP A 9 -21.52 14.29 -18.75
N SER A 10 -21.88 13.01 -18.92
CA SER A 10 -21.82 12.02 -17.84
C SER A 10 -20.39 11.82 -17.31
N ILE A 11 -19.40 11.74 -18.21
CA ILE A 11 -17.99 11.61 -17.84
C ILE A 11 -17.50 12.88 -17.11
N ASN A 12 -17.83 14.07 -17.62
CA ASN A 12 -17.44 15.34 -16.99
C ASN A 12 -18.04 15.52 -15.59
N ASN A 13 -19.29 15.10 -15.40
CA ASN A 13 -19.94 15.12 -14.10
C ASN A 13 -19.25 14.19 -13.10
N ARG A 14 -18.87 12.98 -13.53
CA ARG A 14 -18.12 12.04 -12.68
C ARG A 14 -16.74 12.57 -12.33
N LEU A 15 -16.03 13.18 -13.28
CA LEU A 15 -14.72 13.82 -13.02
C LEU A 15 -14.83 14.95 -12.00
N THR A 16 -15.86 15.79 -12.10
CA THR A 16 -16.11 16.88 -11.15
C THR A 16 -16.38 16.34 -9.73
N GLN A 17 -17.16 15.26 -9.61
CA GLN A 17 -17.41 14.59 -8.33
C GLN A 17 -16.13 14.01 -7.73
N PHE A 18 -15.25 13.40 -8.54
CA PHE A 18 -13.97 12.89 -8.07
C PHE A 18 -13.06 13.99 -7.56
N THR A 19 -12.91 15.09 -8.29
CA THR A 19 -12.09 16.24 -7.87
C THR A 19 -12.60 16.81 -6.54
N SER A 20 -13.92 16.96 -6.41
CA SER A 20 -14.54 17.47 -5.18
C SER A 20 -14.28 16.55 -3.97
N CYS A 21 -14.36 15.22 -4.16
CA CYS A 21 -14.06 14.24 -3.12
C CYS A 21 -12.59 14.28 -2.69
N ILE A 22 -11.66 14.38 -3.65
CA ILE A 22 -10.22 14.49 -3.37
C ILE A 22 -9.92 15.76 -2.55
N MET A 23 -10.51 16.90 -2.91
CA MET A 23 -10.34 18.15 -2.17
C MET A 23 -10.85 18.04 -0.72
N GLN A 24 -12.00 17.39 -0.53
CA GLN A 24 -12.55 17.15 0.81
C GLN A 24 -11.64 16.23 1.65
N LEU A 25 -11.09 15.17 1.06
CA LEU A 25 -10.15 14.28 1.74
C LEU A 25 -8.87 15.01 2.16
N GLN A 26 -8.31 15.85 1.30
CA GLN A 26 -7.12 16.66 1.62
C GLN A 26 -7.39 17.65 2.76
N SER A 27 -8.53 18.35 2.75
CA SER A 27 -8.95 19.25 3.83
C SER A 27 -9.07 18.52 5.18
N ASN A 28 -9.66 17.32 5.18
CA ASN A 28 -9.82 16.49 6.37
C ASN A 28 -8.50 15.94 6.94
N ILE A 29 -7.46 15.80 6.11
CA ILE A 29 -6.11 15.41 6.58
C ILE A 29 -5.39 16.61 7.21
N ASN A 30 -5.50 17.78 6.60
CA ASN A 30 -4.80 18.99 7.05
C ASN A 30 -5.39 19.60 8.34
N ASN A 31 -6.67 19.36 8.63
CA ASN A 31 -7.37 19.90 9.81
C ASN A 31 -7.37 18.98 11.04
N LYS A 32 -6.64 17.86 11.04
CA LYS A 32 -6.53 17.02 12.24
C LYS A 32 -5.51 17.62 13.21
N PRO A 33 -5.88 17.94 14.47
CA PRO A 33 -4.90 18.28 15.49
C PRO A 33 -3.97 17.07 15.65
N ARG A 34 -2.67 17.30 15.45
CA ARG A 34 -1.62 16.31 15.71
C ARG A 34 -1.76 15.90 17.18
N ARG A 35 -2.37 14.74 17.45
CA ARG A 35 -2.32 14.10 18.76
C ARG A 35 -0.85 13.84 19.07
N GLY A 36 -0.24 14.73 19.84
CA GLY A 36 1.06 14.51 20.44
C GLY A 36 0.94 13.29 21.35
N LYS A 37 1.37 12.13 20.87
CA LYS A 37 1.66 10.99 21.73
C LYS A 37 2.80 11.44 22.64
N SER A 38 2.48 11.74 23.89
CA SER A 38 3.48 11.81 24.97
C SER A 38 4.11 10.43 25.07
N TYR A 39 5.35 10.30 24.63
CA TYR A 39 6.14 9.07 24.75
C TYR A 39 6.61 8.94 26.19
N ASN A 40 5.77 8.38 27.06
CA ASN A 40 6.26 7.63 28.21
C ASN A 40 6.19 6.15 27.85
N SER A 41 7.24 5.67 27.18
CA SER A 41 7.45 4.25 26.94
C SER A 41 8.91 3.94 27.24
N ASN A 42 9.10 3.20 28.32
CA ASN A 42 10.33 2.63 28.81
C ASN A 42 11.32 2.24 27.69
N TYR A 43 12.53 2.79 27.78
CA TYR A 43 13.67 2.66 26.86
C TYR A 43 14.37 1.28 26.91
N TYR A 44 13.66 0.19 27.18
CA TYR A 44 14.27 -1.14 27.36
C TYR A 44 14.07 -2.12 26.18
N TYR A 45 13.46 -1.67 25.08
CA TYR A 45 13.39 -2.43 23.84
C TYR A 45 13.84 -1.57 22.66
N GLN A 46 15.07 -1.06 22.71
CA GLN A 46 15.74 -0.64 21.48
C GLN A 46 15.96 -1.89 20.63
N GLY A 47 15.17 -1.99 19.57
CA GLY A 47 15.03 -3.15 18.73
C GLY A 47 16.37 -3.66 18.21
N GLN A 48 16.61 -4.94 18.43
CA GLN A 48 17.23 -5.72 17.37
C GLN A 48 16.26 -5.63 16.19
N SER A 49 16.58 -4.79 15.20
CA SER A 49 16.00 -4.94 13.87
C SER A 49 16.45 -6.32 13.40
N VAL A 50 15.62 -7.33 13.65
CA VAL A 50 15.80 -8.65 13.08
C VAL A 50 15.83 -8.39 11.59
N LYS A 51 17.03 -8.46 11.00
CA LYS A 51 17.23 -8.28 9.56
C LYS A 51 16.48 -9.42 8.90
N VAL A 52 15.25 -9.15 8.51
CA VAL A 52 14.44 -10.14 7.82
C VAL A 52 15.19 -10.47 6.55
N GLN A 53 15.47 -11.76 6.34
CA GLN A 53 16.21 -12.18 5.16
C GLN A 53 15.29 -12.09 3.94
N PRO A 54 15.85 -11.96 2.72
CA PRO A 54 15.05 -12.09 1.52
C PRO A 54 14.41 -13.48 1.47
N ILE A 55 13.12 -13.55 1.15
CA ILE A 55 12.35 -14.80 1.17
C ILE A 55 11.75 -15.11 -0.21
N PRO A 56 11.51 -16.40 -0.52
CA PRO A 56 10.85 -16.78 -1.77
C PRO A 56 9.34 -16.48 -1.73
N GLU A 57 8.71 -16.53 -2.91
CA GLU A 57 7.28 -16.27 -3.12
C GLU A 57 6.37 -17.05 -2.16
N GLU A 58 6.62 -18.35 -1.99
CA GLU A 58 5.81 -19.21 -1.11
C GLU A 58 5.86 -18.78 0.36
N SER A 59 7.07 -18.46 0.84
CA SER A 59 7.27 -18.00 2.21
C SER A 59 6.64 -16.64 2.45
N LEU A 60 6.72 -15.73 1.46
CA LEU A 60 6.06 -14.43 1.55
C LEU A 60 4.54 -14.58 1.51
N ALA A 61 4.00 -15.41 0.61
CA ALA A 61 2.57 -15.68 0.51
C ALA A 61 2.01 -16.22 1.84
N SER A 62 2.69 -17.20 2.43
CA SER A 62 2.36 -17.73 3.77
C SER A 62 2.38 -16.63 4.83
N ARG A 63 3.42 -15.77 4.84
CA ARG A 63 3.54 -14.65 5.79
C ARG A 63 2.43 -13.61 5.63
N LEU A 64 2.04 -13.29 4.41
CA LEU A 64 0.95 -12.33 4.11
C LEU A 64 -0.45 -12.95 4.23
N GLY A 65 -0.55 -14.25 4.48
CA GLY A 65 -1.82 -14.98 4.56
C GLY A 65 -2.56 -15.05 3.23
N VAL A 66 -1.83 -15.18 2.12
CA VAL A 66 -2.37 -15.26 0.75
C VAL A 66 -1.82 -16.50 0.02
N THR A 67 -2.39 -16.84 -1.12
CA THR A 67 -1.82 -17.88 -2.00
C THR A 67 -0.67 -17.31 -2.84
N PRO A 68 0.33 -18.13 -3.23
CA PRO A 68 1.39 -17.69 -4.14
C PRO A 68 0.86 -17.11 -5.45
N GLU A 69 -0.18 -17.73 -6.02
CA GLU A 69 -0.87 -17.23 -7.22
C GLU A 69 -1.45 -15.83 -7.02
N SER A 70 -2.14 -15.58 -5.90
CA SER A 70 -2.69 -14.25 -5.61
C SER A 70 -1.57 -13.21 -5.44
N LEU A 71 -0.45 -13.59 -4.85
CA LEU A 71 0.70 -12.71 -4.68
C LEU A 71 1.33 -12.37 -6.03
N ARG A 72 1.49 -13.35 -6.91
CA ARG A 72 2.00 -13.15 -8.28
C ARG A 72 1.07 -12.27 -9.11
N ASN A 73 -0.23 -12.51 -9.05
CA ASN A 73 -1.24 -11.69 -9.71
C ASN A 73 -1.22 -10.24 -9.19
N GLU A 74 -1.08 -10.02 -7.88
CA GLU A 74 -1.00 -8.68 -7.31
C GLU A 74 0.28 -7.95 -7.78
N ARG A 75 1.41 -8.65 -7.80
CA ARG A 75 2.68 -8.12 -8.30
C ARG A 75 2.60 -7.71 -9.78
N GLU A 76 1.95 -8.50 -10.62
CA GLU A 76 1.85 -8.26 -12.06
C GLU A 76 0.77 -7.24 -12.41
N SER A 77 -0.29 -7.13 -11.60
CA SER A 77 -1.41 -6.22 -11.85
C SER A 77 -1.15 -4.79 -11.38
N GLN A 78 -0.18 -4.56 -10.50
CA GLN A 78 0.07 -3.25 -9.91
C GLN A 78 1.54 -2.80 -10.03
N PRO A 79 1.80 -1.48 -10.12
CA PRO A 79 3.14 -0.94 -9.99
C PRO A 79 3.82 -1.32 -8.67
N ALA A 80 5.15 -1.45 -8.68
CA ALA A 80 5.95 -1.87 -7.52
C ALA A 80 5.64 -1.08 -6.23
N ALA A 81 5.38 0.23 -6.33
CA ALA A 81 5.03 1.07 -5.19
C ALA A 81 3.67 0.69 -4.54
N LEU A 82 2.68 0.31 -5.35
CA LEU A 82 1.38 -0.15 -4.83
C LEU A 82 1.50 -1.57 -4.27
N PHE A 83 2.25 -2.45 -4.94
CA PHE A 83 2.56 -3.79 -4.42
C PHE A 83 3.27 -3.73 -3.05
N PHE A 84 4.25 -2.82 -2.91
CA PHE A 84 4.92 -2.56 -1.63
C PHE A 84 3.92 -2.14 -0.54
N ALA A 85 3.04 -1.18 -0.83
CA ALA A 85 2.04 -0.70 0.12
C ALA A 85 1.03 -1.80 0.50
N TRP A 86 0.66 -2.63 -0.46
CA TRP A 86 -0.20 -3.80 -0.25
C TRP A 86 0.47 -4.82 0.68
N CYS A 87 1.73 -5.17 0.42
CA CYS A 87 2.52 -6.05 1.27
C CYS A 87 2.63 -5.48 2.69
N LYS A 88 2.95 -4.19 2.82
CA LYS A 88 3.09 -3.50 4.11
C LYS A 88 1.81 -3.50 4.94
N ARG A 89 0.65 -3.44 4.29
CA ARG A 89 -0.67 -3.51 4.95
C ARG A 89 -1.03 -4.93 5.39
N LYS A 90 -0.60 -5.94 4.64
CA LYS A 90 -0.89 -7.36 4.90
C LYS A 90 0.05 -7.99 5.92
N ASP A 91 1.33 -7.59 5.93
CA ASP A 91 2.32 -8.09 6.87
C ASP A 91 2.01 -7.58 8.28
N THR A 92 1.82 -8.49 9.23
CA THR A 92 1.57 -8.17 10.65
C THR A 92 2.72 -7.40 11.29
N SER A 93 3.92 -7.51 10.73
CA SER A 93 5.12 -6.78 11.15
C SER A 93 5.23 -5.39 10.51
N GLY A 94 4.34 -5.03 9.58
CA GLY A 94 4.35 -3.76 8.86
C GLY A 94 5.55 -3.58 7.92
N ILE A 95 6.10 -4.68 7.41
CA ILE A 95 7.23 -4.69 6.48
C ILE A 95 6.68 -4.66 5.06
N GLY A 96 7.16 -3.73 4.23
CA GLY A 96 6.89 -3.77 2.80
C GLY A 96 7.89 -4.68 2.11
N TRP A 97 7.46 -5.34 1.04
CA TRP A 97 8.28 -6.31 0.33
C TRP A 97 8.41 -5.90 -1.12
N GLU A 98 9.63 -5.98 -1.64
CA GLU A 98 9.94 -5.68 -3.03
C GLU A 98 10.54 -6.90 -3.71
N PHE A 99 10.04 -7.21 -4.91
CA PHE A 99 10.54 -8.33 -5.68
C PHE A 99 11.81 -7.94 -6.44
N ASN A 100 12.88 -8.72 -6.29
CA ASN A 100 14.11 -8.53 -7.03
C ASN A 100 14.29 -9.62 -8.09
N GLU A 101 14.10 -9.26 -9.36
CA GLU A 101 14.17 -10.15 -10.53
C GLU A 101 15.50 -10.90 -10.64
N LYS A 102 16.62 -10.30 -10.21
CA LYS A 102 17.95 -10.93 -10.31
C LYS A 102 18.11 -12.09 -9.33
N THR A 103 17.51 -11.96 -8.16
CA THR A 103 17.59 -12.97 -7.10
C THR A 103 16.38 -13.90 -7.08
N ASN A 104 15.28 -13.51 -7.77
CA ASN A 104 13.98 -14.15 -7.69
C ASN A 104 13.45 -14.27 -6.24
N LEU A 105 13.81 -13.29 -5.40
CA LEU A 105 13.47 -13.23 -3.97
C LEU A 105 12.80 -11.89 -3.65
N TYR A 106 11.99 -11.90 -2.60
CA TYR A 106 11.39 -10.71 -2.03
C TYR A 106 12.28 -10.16 -0.93
N HIS A 107 12.69 -8.91 -1.07
CA HIS A 107 13.53 -8.20 -0.11
C HIS A 107 12.65 -7.32 0.78
N PRO A 108 12.89 -7.31 2.09
CA PRO A 108 12.15 -6.43 2.99
C PRO A 108 12.65 -4.99 2.84
N VAL A 109 11.70 -4.08 2.68
CA VAL A 109 11.90 -2.64 2.58
C VAL A 109 11.10 -2.00 3.71
N THR A 110 11.78 -1.30 4.62
CA THR A 110 11.19 -0.67 5.81
C THR A 110 10.81 0.78 5.57
#